data_AF-A0A9D6FJ51-F1
#
_entry.id   AF-A0A9D6FJ51-F1
#
_cell.length_a   1.000
_cell.length_b   1.000
_cell.length_c   1.000
_cell.angle_alpha   90.00
_cell.angle_beta   90.00
_cell.angle_gamma   90.00
#
_symmetry.space_group_name_H-M   'P 1'
#
loop_
_entity.id
_entity.type
_entity.pdbx_description
1 polymer ?
#
loop_
_entity_poly.entity_id
_entity_poly.type
_entity_poly.pdbx_seq_one_letter_code
_entity_poly.pdbx_strand_id
1 'polypeptide(L)'
;MEENNTLDRREFTVASIMALLGGITITITGCGGDGPTTSDMPQDETGAISANHGHVAVITIAQLNAGASVRLNIQGTSSHPHTVDVSAVEIVDIRNQIRVSKTSTTEDGHSHTVTFN
;
A
#
# COMPACT_ATOMS: atom_id res chain seq x y z
N MET A 1 -16.01 -11.76 53.43
CA MET A 1 -16.06 -10.57 52.55
C MET A 1 -14.76 -10.60 51.79
N GLU A 2 -14.82 -11.14 50.58
CA GLU A 2 -13.65 -11.44 49.74
C GLU A 2 -13.52 -10.29 48.74
N GLU A 3 -12.42 -9.54 48.84
CA GLU A 3 -12.22 -8.30 48.09
C GLU A 3 -11.79 -8.63 46.65
N ASN A 4 -12.64 -8.25 45.71
CA ASN A 4 -12.39 -8.35 44.28
C ASN A 4 -11.17 -7.49 43.90
N ASN A 5 -10.05 -8.14 43.57
CA ASN A 5 -8.88 -7.50 42.96
C ASN A 5 -9.17 -7.18 41.48
N THR A 6 -9.99 -6.16 41.25
CA THR A 6 -10.24 -5.59 39.93
C THR A 6 -9.04 -4.72 39.55
N LEU A 7 -8.07 -5.32 38.86
CA LEU A 7 -7.04 -4.55 38.17
C LEU A 7 -7.71 -3.66 37.12
N ASP A 8 -7.66 -2.35 37.40
CA ASP A 8 -8.40 -1.29 36.74
C ASP A 8 -7.88 -1.08 35.31
N ARG A 9 -8.80 -0.95 34.35
CA ARG A 9 -8.54 -0.80 32.90
C ARG A 9 -7.97 0.59 32.53
N ARG A 10 -7.30 1.25 33.48
CA ARG A 10 -6.88 2.66 33.40
C ARG A 10 -5.38 2.85 33.34
N GLU A 11 -4.60 1.78 33.25
CA GLU A 11 -3.15 1.85 33.05
C GLU A 11 -2.70 1.76 31.59
N PHE A 12 -3.63 1.85 30.63
CA PHE A 12 -3.30 1.80 29.20
C PHE A 12 -3.13 3.17 28.51
N THR A 13 -3.16 4.29 29.26
CA THR A 13 -3.13 5.64 28.66
C THR A 13 -1.92 6.49 29.05
N VAL A 14 -0.94 5.97 29.81
CA VAL A 14 0.24 6.75 30.25
C VAL A 14 1.48 6.56 29.35
N ALA A 15 1.47 5.61 28.40
CA ALA A 15 2.62 5.34 27.53
C ALA A 15 2.59 6.07 26.17
N SER A 16 1.99 7.25 26.08
CA SER A 16 1.87 8.02 24.82
C SER A 16 2.49 9.41 24.83
N ILE A 17 3.43 9.69 25.74
CA ILE A 17 4.19 10.95 25.74
C ILE A 17 5.69 10.64 25.83
N MET A 18 6.31 10.34 24.68
CA MET A 18 7.69 10.73 24.29
C MET A 18 7.93 10.27 22.84
N ALA A 19 7.07 10.71 21.92
CA ALA A 19 7.51 10.89 20.55
C ALA A 19 8.30 12.20 20.51
N LEU A 20 9.59 12.16 20.21
CA LEU A 20 10.35 13.18 19.46
C LEU A 20 11.86 12.97 19.65
N LEU A 21 12.42 12.03 18.87
CA LEU A 21 13.78 11.97 18.28
C LEU A 21 14.04 10.54 17.75
N GLY A 22 13.05 9.98 17.03
CA GLY A 22 12.89 8.53 16.83
C GLY A 22 13.80 7.91 15.76
N GLY A 23 14.94 7.37 16.20
CA GLY A 23 15.88 6.59 15.39
C GLY A 23 16.21 5.22 15.97
N ILE A 24 15.23 4.52 16.55
CA ILE A 24 15.43 3.15 17.05
C ILE A 24 14.21 2.31 16.66
N THR A 25 14.46 1.31 15.80
CA THR A 25 13.54 0.22 15.51
C THR A 25 13.36 -0.60 16.78
N ILE A 26 12.19 -0.52 17.41
CA ILE A 26 11.84 -1.46 18.48
C ILE A 26 11.24 -2.69 17.80
N THR A 27 12.06 -3.73 17.64
CA THR A 27 11.57 -5.04 17.22
C THR A 27 10.87 -5.69 18.41
N ILE A 28 9.54 -5.63 18.43
CA ILE A 28 8.75 -6.44 19.36
C ILE A 28 8.72 -7.86 18.80
N THR A 29 9.65 -8.72 19.22
CA THR A 29 9.56 -10.16 18.96
C THR A 29 8.54 -10.76 19.91
N GLY A 30 7.26 -10.67 19.53
CA GLY A 30 6.20 -11.50 20.08
C GLY A 30 6.37 -12.92 19.55
N CYS A 31 6.93 -13.79 20.38
CA CYS A 31 7.07 -15.22 20.11
C CYS A 31 5.73 -15.93 20.36
N GLY A 32 5.15 -16.54 19.33
CA GLY A 32 3.98 -17.41 19.49
C GLY A 32 3.42 -17.98 18.19
N GLY A 33 3.95 -19.13 17.74
CA GLY A 33 3.18 -20.17 17.04
C GLY A 33 3.01 -20.08 15.52
N ASP A 34 3.59 -21.08 14.84
CA ASP A 34 3.20 -21.70 13.56
C ASP A 34 3.29 -20.94 12.23
N GLY A 35 4.32 -21.33 11.46
CA GLY A 35 4.39 -21.21 9.99
C GLY A 35 4.74 -19.82 9.44
N PRO A 36 5.28 -19.73 8.21
CA PRO A 36 5.24 -18.48 7.48
C PRO A 36 3.77 -18.21 7.12
N THR A 37 3.03 -17.60 8.04
CA THR A 37 1.82 -16.88 7.65
C THR A 37 2.32 -15.64 6.92
N THR A 38 2.36 -15.71 5.59
CA THR A 38 2.37 -14.50 4.78
C THR A 38 1.18 -13.68 5.27
N SER A 39 1.47 -12.55 5.90
CA SER A 39 0.44 -11.60 6.29
C SER A 39 -0.31 -11.23 5.01
N ASP A 40 -1.55 -11.71 4.86
CA ASP A 40 -2.51 -11.39 3.78
C ASP A 40 -2.94 -9.90 3.78
N MET A 41 -2.17 -9.04 4.42
CA MET A 41 -2.34 -7.60 4.29
C MET A 41 -1.96 -7.20 2.87
N PRO A 42 -2.80 -6.41 2.18
CA PRO A 42 -2.45 -5.86 0.87
C PRO A 42 -1.09 -5.17 0.96
N GLN A 43 -0.21 -5.38 -0.01
CA GLN A 43 1.05 -4.64 -0.11
C GLN A 43 0.89 -3.52 -1.14
N ASP A 44 1.92 -2.71 -1.33
CA ASP A 44 1.95 -1.80 -2.49
C ASP A 44 1.94 -2.64 -3.77
N GLU A 45 1.09 -2.28 -4.72
CA GLU A 45 0.97 -2.99 -6.00
C GLU A 45 1.73 -2.26 -7.10
N THR A 46 2.70 -2.97 -7.68
CA THR A 46 3.52 -2.44 -8.78
C THR A 46 3.00 -2.93 -10.12
N GLY A 47 2.64 -1.99 -10.99
CA GLY A 47 2.16 -2.28 -12.34
C GLY A 47 3.29 -2.61 -13.31
N ALA A 48 3.10 -3.66 -14.10
CA ALA A 48 3.96 -3.97 -15.25
C ALA A 48 3.63 -3.04 -16.42
N ILE A 49 4.64 -2.39 -17.01
CA ILE A 49 4.48 -1.40 -18.08
C ILE A 49 5.04 -1.97 -19.41
N SER A 50 4.25 -1.95 -20.48
CA SER A 50 4.69 -2.41 -21.81
C SER A 50 5.73 -1.48 -22.43
N ALA A 51 6.77 -2.00 -23.09
CA ALA A 51 7.84 -1.19 -23.70
C ALA A 51 8.42 -0.15 -22.73
N ASN A 52 8.59 -0.54 -21.45
CA ASN A 52 9.05 0.35 -20.40
C ASN A 52 10.50 0.80 -20.64
N HIS A 53 10.73 2.11 -20.58
CA HIS A 53 12.05 2.73 -20.75
C HIS A 53 12.43 3.65 -19.57
N GLY A 54 11.77 3.49 -18.42
CA GLY A 54 12.06 4.26 -17.19
C GLY A 54 10.83 4.63 -16.36
N HIS A 55 9.64 4.25 -16.80
CA HIS A 55 8.38 4.49 -16.11
C HIS A 55 8.19 3.56 -14.92
N VAL A 56 7.44 4.05 -13.93
CA VAL A 56 7.11 3.33 -12.70
C VAL A 56 5.64 3.58 -12.35
N ALA A 57 4.87 2.52 -12.15
CA ALA A 57 3.48 2.59 -11.72
C ALA A 57 3.31 1.84 -10.40
N VAL A 58 3.01 2.57 -9.32
CA VAL A 58 2.78 1.99 -7.99
C VAL A 58 1.46 2.51 -7.45
N ILE A 59 0.59 1.60 -7.00
CA ILE A 59 -0.59 1.90 -6.20
C ILE A 59 -0.25 1.51 -4.78
N THR A 60 -0.28 2.48 -3.86
CA THR A 60 0.09 2.21 -2.48
C THR A 60 -0.97 1.39 -1.76
N ILE A 61 -0.59 0.67 -0.71
CA ILE A 61 -1.50 -0.02 0.22
C ILE A 61 -2.60 0.92 0.73
N ALA A 62 -2.28 2.20 0.98
CA ALA A 62 -3.26 3.18 1.44
C ALA A 62 -4.31 3.48 0.36
N GLN A 63 -3.89 3.60 -0.90
CA GLN A 63 -4.79 3.78 -2.04
C GLN A 63 -5.63 2.53 -2.28
N LEU A 64 -5.00 1.36 -2.24
CA LEU A 64 -5.68 0.08 -2.34
C LEU A 64 -6.74 -0.03 -1.27
N ASN A 65 -6.46 0.27 -0.01
CA ASN A 65 -7.40 0.20 1.11
C ASN A 65 -8.49 1.27 1.04
N ALA A 66 -8.18 2.48 0.56
CA ALA A 66 -9.17 3.54 0.37
C ALA A 66 -10.25 3.13 -0.64
N GLY A 67 -9.91 2.33 -1.66
CA GLY A 67 -10.88 1.88 -2.67
C GLY A 67 -11.45 3.02 -3.52
N ALA A 68 -10.76 4.17 -3.55
CA ALA A 68 -11.13 5.33 -4.35
C ALA A 68 -10.39 5.31 -5.69
N SER A 69 -10.90 6.03 -6.69
CA SER A 69 -10.18 6.19 -7.96
C SER A 69 -8.82 6.87 -7.76
N VAL A 70 -7.82 6.42 -8.50
CA VAL A 70 -6.44 6.92 -8.45
C VAL A 70 -6.01 7.38 -9.83
N ARG A 71 -5.41 8.56 -9.92
CA ARG A 71 -4.66 9.03 -11.09
C ARG A 71 -3.17 8.93 -10.80
N LEU A 72 -2.48 8.05 -11.51
CA LEU A 72 -1.05 7.83 -11.35
C LEU A 72 -0.28 8.64 -12.38
N ASN A 73 0.75 9.39 -11.96
CA ASN A 73 1.83 9.81 -12.84
C ASN A 73 2.87 8.67 -12.85
N ILE A 74 3.18 8.15 -14.03
CA ILE A 74 4.06 6.99 -14.17
C ILE A 74 5.46 7.32 -14.67
N GLN A 75 5.88 8.58 -14.68
CA GLN A 75 7.16 9.01 -15.27
C GLN A 75 8.37 8.22 -14.76
N GLY A 76 8.47 7.99 -13.44
CA GLY A 76 9.67 7.38 -12.85
C GLY A 76 10.94 8.17 -13.22
N THR A 77 11.89 7.50 -13.86
CA THR A 77 13.14 8.08 -14.38
C THR A 77 13.10 8.39 -15.89
N SER A 78 11.95 8.22 -16.54
CA SER A 78 11.75 8.56 -17.96
C SER A 78 11.95 10.06 -18.22
N SER A 79 12.36 10.41 -19.43
CA SER A 79 12.49 11.79 -19.91
C SER A 79 11.16 12.54 -20.02
N HIS A 80 10.03 11.82 -20.11
CA HIS A 80 8.69 12.39 -20.24
C HIS A 80 7.65 11.64 -19.39
N PRO A 81 6.55 12.30 -18.99
CA PRO A 81 5.52 11.69 -18.17
C PRO A 81 4.48 10.94 -19.01
N HIS A 82 3.77 10.02 -18.37
CA HIS A 82 2.42 9.63 -18.75
C HIS A 82 1.54 9.56 -17.50
N THR A 83 0.23 9.53 -17.69
CA THR A 83 -0.71 9.28 -16.59
C THR A 83 -1.63 8.10 -16.86
N VAL A 84 -2.07 7.44 -15.78
CA VAL A 84 -3.02 6.32 -15.83
C VAL A 84 -4.14 6.60 -14.84
N ASP A 85 -5.39 6.56 -15.32
CA ASP A 85 -6.58 6.64 -14.49
C ASP A 85 -7.08 5.24 -14.13
N VAL A 86 -7.05 4.90 -12.84
CA VAL A 86 -7.57 3.64 -12.27
C VAL A 86 -8.84 3.98 -11.48
N SER A 87 -9.97 3.41 -11.88
CA SER A 87 -11.27 3.66 -11.24
C SER A 87 -11.38 2.98 -9.87
N ALA A 88 -12.34 3.40 -9.05
CA ALA A 88 -12.60 2.79 -7.75
C ALA A 88 -12.90 1.28 -7.83
N VAL A 89 -13.66 0.86 -8.86
CA VAL A 89 -13.95 -0.57 -9.12
C VAL A 89 -12.65 -1.31 -9.45
N GLU A 90 -11.81 -0.75 -10.32
CA GLU A 90 -10.53 -1.37 -10.69
C GLU A 90 -9.57 -1.44 -9.50
N ILE A 91 -9.58 -0.49 -8.56
CA ILE A 91 -8.81 -0.57 -7.32
C ILE A 91 -9.29 -1.72 -6.43
N VAL A 92 -10.60 -1.95 -6.36
CA VAL A 92 -11.16 -3.10 -5.65
C VAL A 92 -10.79 -4.41 -6.35
N ASP A 93 -10.80 -4.45 -7.68
CA ASP A 93 -10.37 -5.60 -8.46
C ASP A 93 -8.89 -5.94 -8.21
N ILE A 94 -8.00 -4.96 -8.26
CA ILE A 94 -6.56 -5.12 -7.96
C ILE A 94 -6.37 -5.61 -6.52
N ARG A 95 -7.09 -5.03 -5.55
CA ARG A 95 -7.05 -5.50 -4.15
C ARG A 95 -7.46 -6.98 -4.03
N ASN A 96 -8.37 -7.45 -4.87
CA ASN A 96 -8.86 -8.82 -4.91
C ASN A 96 -8.02 -9.75 -5.80
N GLN A 97 -6.81 -9.32 -6.19
CA GLN A 97 -5.91 -10.06 -7.06
C GLN A 97 -6.49 -10.34 -8.47
N ILE A 98 -7.39 -9.46 -8.93
CA ILE A 98 -7.98 -9.51 -10.27
C ILE A 98 -7.18 -8.58 -11.19
N ARG A 99 -6.68 -9.16 -12.27
CA ARG A 99 -5.86 -8.45 -13.26
C ARG A 99 -6.60 -7.28 -13.90
N VAL A 100 -6.03 -6.09 -13.78
CA VAL A 100 -6.48 -4.85 -14.43
C VAL A 100 -5.41 -4.36 -15.40
N SER A 101 -5.80 -4.05 -16.64
CA SER A 101 -4.90 -3.46 -17.64
C SER A 101 -5.44 -2.14 -18.16
N LYS A 102 -4.60 -1.10 -18.16
CA LYS A 102 -4.96 0.27 -18.54
C LYS A 102 -3.97 0.80 -19.56
N THR A 103 -4.46 1.55 -20.54
CA THR A 103 -3.61 2.36 -21.41
C THR A 103 -3.36 3.71 -20.76
N SER A 104 -2.10 4.13 -20.71
CA SER A 104 -1.73 5.47 -20.24
C SER A 104 -2.16 6.55 -21.23
N THR A 105 -2.07 7.81 -20.83
CA THR A 105 -2.16 8.93 -21.78
C THR A 105 -1.11 8.81 -22.88
N THR A 106 -1.44 9.36 -24.05
CA THR A 106 -0.47 9.52 -25.15
C THR A 106 0.31 10.81 -24.92
N GLU A 107 1.60 10.67 -24.65
CA GLU A 107 2.56 11.76 -24.45
C GLU A 107 3.78 11.44 -25.29
N ASP A 108 4.44 12.46 -25.84
CA ASP A 108 5.62 12.31 -26.71
C ASP A 108 5.45 11.32 -27.88
N GLY A 109 4.22 11.12 -28.35
CA GLY A 109 3.91 10.31 -29.53
C GLY A 109 3.62 8.82 -29.28
N HIS A 110 3.64 8.33 -28.04
CA HIS A 110 3.22 6.95 -27.72
C HIS A 110 2.49 6.85 -26.38
N SER A 111 2.01 5.65 -26.06
CA SER A 111 1.41 5.30 -24.78
C SER A 111 1.92 3.92 -24.32
N HIS A 112 1.67 3.60 -23.05
CA HIS A 112 2.02 2.30 -22.49
C HIS A 112 0.76 1.60 -21.96
N THR A 113 0.72 0.27 -22.07
CA THR A 113 -0.21 -0.55 -21.29
C THR A 113 0.42 -0.83 -19.93
N VAL A 114 -0.31 -0.51 -18.86
CA VAL A 114 0.04 -0.80 -17.48
C VAL A 114 -0.87 -1.88 -16.95
N THR A 115 -0.30 -2.94 -16.37
CA THR A 115 -1.04 -4.07 -15.83
C THR A 115 -0.74 -4.30 -14.35
N PHE A 116 -1.78 -4.32 -13.53
CA PHE A 116 -1.75 -4.68 -12.11
C PHE A 116 -2.40 -6.05 -11.91
N ASN A 117 -2.00 -6.80 -10.88
CA ASN A 117 -2.69 -8.03 -10.47
C ASN A 117 -3.14 -7.87 -9.03
#